data_AF-A0A2G7G6S4-F1
#
_entry.id   AF-A0A2G7G6S4-F1
#
_cell.length_a   1.000
_cell.length_b   1.000
_cell.length_c   1.000
_cell.angle_alpha   90.00
_cell.angle_beta   90.00
_cell.angle_gamma   90.00
#
_symmetry.space_group_name_H-M   'P 1'
#
loop_
_entity.id
_entity.type
_entity.pdbx_description
1 polymer ?
#
loop_
_entity_poly.entity_id
_entity_poly.type
_entity_poly.pdbx_seq_one_letter_code
_entity_poly.pdbx_strand_id
1 'polypeptide(L)'
;MMRFLPVNLTTILVELPGLQETLALLTSLQSEPVVGIKEMIPAARTLLVHFDPESTSAEGLATEVGKRDLSIVKPRSDRQIEIPVRYDGADLENIAKLTGLDVKEVIRRHKESQFTVAFCGFAPGFSYLNGGDPALFVPRHQTPRTRIPAGSVALAGPFSGIYPQSSPGGWQLIGTTSVKMWDTNRSPSALLQPGYRVKFVEVDDVETAGADATPSTEGDDTPGSGSSDGEEKPSLSETIGTTSPHFKVSTAPIPALFQDLGRPGQANQGVSTSGVLDRSAFRAANRIVGNPAGTGCLELTLGGFSFESTSQAVIACTGAPCPITIADAKGHTTEITETHRPIALEPGDVVTFGHPHTGMRTYLAVRGGFEIDPILGSVSTDTLAAVGPSAITAGSALILKNATQGLTSVSIHEAPAIALPSANDVVILDVVLGPRTDWFTKEGLETFLQQRWKVTAESSRAGIRLSGNVSIERKDDKAELPSEGTVTGAIQVPHNGQPVLFLADHPLTGGYPVIGAVAEYHLDLTGQLPVNTMVHFRAIAPWSEIQP
;
A
#
# COMPACT_ATOMS: atom_id res chain seq x y z
N MET A 1 1.84 30.29 1.97
CA MET A 1 3.21 30.02 2.46
C MET A 1 3.35 28.51 2.61
N MET A 2 4.47 27.92 2.21
CA MET A 2 4.72 26.49 2.41
C MET A 2 5.08 26.22 3.87
N ARG A 3 4.62 25.08 4.42
CA ARG A 3 5.13 24.53 5.68
C ARG A 3 5.85 23.22 5.38
N PHE A 4 6.97 22.97 6.06
CA PHE A 4 7.74 21.75 5.91
C PHE A 4 7.66 20.95 7.20
N LEU A 5 7.02 19.79 7.13
CA LEU A 5 6.66 19.01 8.31
C LEU A 5 7.44 17.70 8.33
N PRO A 6 8.05 17.33 9.47
CA PRO A 6 8.73 16.04 9.59
C PRO A 6 7.71 14.90 9.52
N VAL A 7 8.05 13.84 8.81
CA VAL A 7 7.25 12.60 8.79
C VAL A 7 8.06 11.46 9.40
N ASN A 8 9.25 11.19 8.86
CA ASN A 8 10.25 10.29 9.43
C ASN A 8 11.65 10.76 9.00
N LEU A 9 12.67 9.90 9.15
CA LEU A 9 14.07 10.26 8.86
C LEU A 9 14.39 10.42 7.36
N THR A 10 13.53 9.92 6.47
CA THR A 10 13.73 9.91 5.01
C THR A 10 12.55 10.53 4.25
N THR A 11 11.62 11.16 4.96
CA THR A 11 10.38 11.68 4.37
C THR A 11 9.97 12.99 5.03
N ILE A 12 9.58 13.96 4.22
CA ILE A 12 8.96 15.22 4.65
C ILE A 12 7.57 15.36 4.02
N LEU A 13 6.71 16.14 4.66
CA LEU A 13 5.43 16.57 4.09
C LEU A 13 5.49 18.08 3.85
N VAL A 14 5.37 18.49 2.58
CA VAL A 14 5.23 19.90 2.21
C VAL A 14 3.74 20.22 2.24
N GLU A 15 3.31 21.13 3.10
CA GLU A 15 1.93 21.63 3.14
C GLU A 15 1.83 22.98 2.44
N LEU A 16 0.82 23.10 1.58
CA LEU A 16 0.59 24.23 0.68
C LEU A 16 -0.79 24.86 0.93
N PRO A 17 -1.04 26.09 0.45
CA PRO A 17 -2.35 26.76 0.62
C PRO A 17 -3.53 25.97 0.03
N GLY A 18 -3.30 25.24 -1.06
CA GLY A 18 -4.33 24.48 -1.74
C GLY A 18 -3.81 23.54 -2.82
N LEU A 19 -4.75 22.98 -3.57
CA LEU A 19 -4.47 21.98 -4.59
C LEU A 19 -3.70 22.56 -5.78
N GLN A 20 -4.00 23.79 -6.18
CA GLN A 20 -3.34 24.42 -7.33
C GLN A 20 -1.83 24.55 -7.09
N GLU A 21 -1.45 25.04 -5.91
CA GLU A 21 -0.05 25.17 -5.50
C GLU A 21 0.62 23.79 -5.38
N THR A 22 -0.11 22.79 -4.88
CA THR A 22 0.39 21.41 -4.76
C THR A 22 0.75 20.82 -6.12
N LEU A 23 -0.14 20.96 -7.11
CA LEU A 23 0.10 20.48 -8.47
C LEU A 23 1.17 21.30 -9.20
N ALA A 24 1.24 22.61 -8.95
CA ALA A 24 2.30 23.47 -9.47
C ALA A 24 3.67 23.01 -8.95
N LEU A 25 3.77 22.72 -7.64
CA LEU A 25 5.01 22.24 -7.05
C LEU A 25 5.42 20.88 -7.62
N LEU A 26 4.48 19.93 -7.70
CA LEU A 26 4.73 18.62 -8.30
C LEU A 26 5.28 18.76 -9.73
N THR A 27 4.63 19.58 -10.55
CA THR A 27 5.05 19.82 -11.95
C THR A 27 6.44 20.45 -12.03
N SER A 28 6.73 21.41 -11.16
CA SER A 28 8.06 22.05 -11.09
C SER A 28 9.14 21.03 -10.71
N LEU A 29 8.89 20.18 -9.72
CA LEU A 29 9.85 19.15 -9.29
C LEU A 29 10.02 18.02 -10.31
N GLN A 30 9.00 17.73 -11.12
CA GLN A 30 9.11 16.74 -12.21
C GLN A 30 9.89 17.29 -13.41
N SER A 31 9.68 18.57 -13.76
CA SER A 31 10.37 19.22 -14.87
C SER A 31 11.84 19.54 -14.55
N GLU A 32 12.11 19.92 -13.31
CA GLU A 32 13.46 20.21 -12.81
C GLU A 32 13.69 19.46 -11.49
N PRO A 33 14.11 18.18 -11.55
CA PRO A 33 14.31 17.35 -10.36
C PRO A 33 15.33 17.91 -9.36
N VAL A 34 15.01 17.79 -8.07
CA VAL A 34 15.98 18.04 -6.97
C VAL A 34 16.71 16.73 -6.67
N VAL A 35 18.04 16.82 -6.53
CA VAL A 35 18.88 15.67 -6.16
C VAL A 35 18.41 15.07 -4.83
N GLY A 36 18.31 13.74 -4.78
CA GLY A 36 17.92 13.00 -3.60
C GLY A 36 16.43 12.68 -3.48
N ILE A 37 15.53 13.35 -4.21
CA ILE A 37 14.11 12.95 -4.25
C ILE A 37 13.99 11.57 -4.92
N LYS A 38 13.30 10.64 -4.25
CA LYS A 38 13.04 9.28 -4.76
C LYS A 38 11.61 9.08 -5.22
N GLU A 39 10.65 9.59 -4.47
CA GLU A 39 9.22 9.45 -4.76
C GLU A 39 8.46 10.65 -4.22
N MET A 40 7.37 11.02 -4.91
CA MET A 40 6.49 12.10 -4.52
C MET A 40 5.04 11.63 -4.56
N ILE A 41 4.30 11.91 -3.49
CA ILE A 41 2.88 11.56 -3.37
C ILE A 41 2.07 12.85 -3.20
N PRO A 42 1.45 13.36 -4.28
CA PRO A 42 0.57 14.51 -4.20
C PRO A 42 -0.76 14.15 -3.55
N ALA A 43 -1.33 15.09 -2.81
CA ALA A 43 -2.66 14.99 -2.25
C ALA A 43 -3.38 16.35 -2.28
N ALA A 44 -4.40 16.55 -1.43
CA ALA A 44 -5.30 17.70 -1.55
C ALA A 44 -4.59 19.06 -1.40
N ARG A 45 -3.73 19.19 -0.40
CA ARG A 45 -2.94 20.41 -0.15
C ARG A 45 -1.51 20.11 0.29
N THR A 46 -1.07 18.88 0.03
CA THR A 46 0.21 18.39 0.52
C THR A 46 0.93 17.60 -0.55
N LEU A 47 2.25 17.66 -0.50
CA LEU A 47 3.14 16.83 -1.28
C LEU A 47 4.06 16.08 -0.30
N LEU A 48 3.86 14.77 -0.17
CA LEU A 48 4.80 13.93 0.56
C LEU A 48 6.02 13.67 -0.32
N VAL A 49 7.22 13.85 0.22
CA VAL A 49 8.47 13.67 -0.52
C VAL A 49 9.36 12.70 0.23
N HIS A 50 9.58 11.53 -0.38
CA HIS A 50 10.60 10.57 0.04
C HIS A 50 11.95 10.98 -0.55
N PHE A 51 12.99 11.02 0.29
CA PHE A 51 14.33 11.43 -0.12
C PHE A 51 15.41 10.48 0.39
N ASP A 52 16.57 10.57 -0.24
CA ASP A 52 17.76 9.82 0.09
C ASP A 52 18.62 10.59 1.09
N PRO A 53 18.73 10.12 2.35
CA PRO A 53 19.48 10.82 3.37
C PRO A 53 20.99 10.84 3.10
N GLU A 54 21.51 9.97 2.21
CA GLU A 54 22.91 10.03 1.79
C GLU A 54 23.16 11.15 0.76
N SER A 55 22.12 11.59 0.06
CA SER A 55 22.22 12.61 -0.99
C SER A 55 21.79 14.01 -0.52
N THR A 56 20.83 14.12 0.40
CA THR A 56 20.33 15.40 0.92
C THR A 56 19.79 15.27 2.35
N SER A 57 19.76 16.35 3.11
CA SER A 57 19.02 16.42 4.38
C SER A 57 17.58 16.92 4.17
N ALA A 58 16.75 16.79 5.20
CA ALA A 58 15.39 17.32 5.20
C ALA A 58 15.38 18.86 5.08
N GLU A 59 16.30 19.54 5.76
CA GLU A 59 16.48 21.00 5.69
C GLU A 59 16.95 21.40 4.30
N GLY A 60 17.99 20.76 3.76
CA GLY A 60 18.48 21.06 2.40
C GLY A 60 17.41 20.87 1.33
N LEU A 61 16.59 19.81 1.46
CA LEU A 61 15.44 19.60 0.60
C LEU A 61 14.38 20.70 0.77
N ALA A 62 14.07 21.10 2.00
CA ALA A 62 13.15 22.19 2.28
C ALA A 62 13.64 23.53 1.70
N THR A 63 14.96 23.81 1.76
CA THR A 63 15.60 24.97 1.13
C THR A 63 15.37 24.99 -0.38
N GLU A 64 15.63 23.88 -1.08
CA GLU A 64 15.48 23.80 -2.53
C GLU A 64 14.01 23.83 -2.99
N VAL A 65 13.13 23.15 -2.26
CA VAL A 65 11.69 23.18 -2.53
C VAL A 65 11.09 24.56 -2.25
N GLY A 66 11.55 25.24 -1.19
CA GLY A 66 11.09 26.57 -0.82
C GLY A 66 11.41 27.67 -1.84
N LYS A 67 12.38 27.43 -2.74
CA LYS A 67 12.75 28.36 -3.82
C LYS A 67 11.84 28.29 -5.04
N ARG A 68 10.94 27.29 -5.13
CA ARG A 68 10.11 27.06 -6.32
C ARG A 68 9.06 28.15 -6.50
N ASP A 69 8.98 28.71 -7.70
CA ASP A 69 7.90 29.62 -8.09
C ASP A 69 6.66 28.83 -8.48
N LEU A 70 5.62 28.89 -7.64
CA LEU A 70 4.36 28.19 -7.85
C LEU A 70 3.33 29.00 -8.66
N SER A 71 3.67 30.22 -9.08
CA SER A 71 2.78 31.06 -9.90
C SER A 71 2.68 30.57 -11.36
N ILE A 72 3.65 29.77 -11.80
CA ILE A 72 3.73 29.23 -13.16
C ILE A 72 3.12 27.82 -13.19
N VAL A 73 1.93 27.70 -13.76
CA VAL A 73 1.23 26.42 -13.91
C VAL A 73 1.10 26.05 -15.39
N LYS A 74 1.95 25.14 -15.92
CA LYS A 74 1.75 24.50 -17.25
C LYS A 74 2.49 23.14 -17.35
N PRO A 75 1.99 22.14 -18.13
CA PRO A 75 0.72 22.03 -18.82
C PRO A 75 -0.19 20.88 -18.32
N ARG A 76 -1.48 20.99 -18.66
CA ARG A 76 -2.42 19.88 -18.69
C ARG A 76 -1.92 18.81 -19.67
N SER A 77 -2.19 17.53 -19.38
CA SER A 77 -2.05 16.51 -20.42
C SER A 77 -3.04 16.80 -21.56
N ASP A 78 -2.58 16.65 -22.81
CA ASP A 78 -3.48 16.71 -23.96
C ASP A 78 -4.41 15.50 -24.03
N ARG A 79 -4.07 14.41 -23.31
CA ARG A 79 -4.88 13.20 -23.24
C ARG A 79 -6.19 13.47 -22.50
N GLN A 80 -7.29 13.31 -23.23
CA GLN A 80 -8.65 13.34 -22.71
C GLN A 80 -9.26 11.94 -22.77
N ILE A 81 -9.80 11.46 -21.65
CA ILE A 81 -10.54 10.21 -21.56
C ILE A 81 -12.03 10.53 -21.39
N GLU A 82 -12.86 9.94 -22.25
CA GLU A 82 -14.32 10.03 -22.10
C GLU A 82 -14.81 8.83 -21.27
N ILE A 83 -15.62 9.11 -20.24
CA ILE A 83 -16.19 8.11 -19.36
C ILE A 83 -17.71 8.08 -19.57
N PRO A 84 -18.26 7.00 -20.16
CA PRO A 84 -19.70 6.83 -20.28
C PRO A 84 -20.31 6.60 -18.89
N VAL A 85 -21.35 7.35 -18.55
CA VAL A 85 -22.03 7.32 -17.26
C VAL A 85 -23.52 7.28 -17.47
N ARG A 86 -24.18 6.34 -16.78
CA ARG A 86 -25.61 6.43 -16.53
C ARG A 86 -25.81 7.18 -15.21
N TYR A 87 -26.52 8.30 -15.26
CA TYR A 87 -26.79 9.12 -14.07
C TYR A 87 -27.96 8.55 -13.25
N ASP A 88 -27.72 7.40 -12.62
CA ASP A 88 -28.65 6.65 -11.77
C ASP A 88 -28.25 6.67 -10.28
N GLY A 89 -27.37 7.60 -9.90
CA GLY A 89 -26.80 7.64 -8.56
C GLY A 89 -27.84 7.89 -7.47
N ALA A 90 -27.72 7.13 -6.38
CA ALA A 90 -28.66 7.16 -5.26
C ALA A 90 -28.74 8.53 -4.55
N ASP A 91 -27.75 9.40 -4.73
CA ASP A 91 -27.66 10.69 -4.03
C ASP A 91 -28.01 11.90 -4.90
N LEU A 92 -28.42 11.72 -6.17
CA LEU A 92 -28.78 12.83 -7.06
C LEU A 92 -29.83 13.78 -6.45
N GLU A 93 -30.90 13.21 -5.88
CA GLU A 93 -31.95 13.95 -5.17
C GLU A 93 -31.42 14.68 -3.93
N ASN A 94 -30.46 14.08 -3.21
CA ASN A 94 -29.85 14.69 -2.04
C ASN A 94 -28.92 15.84 -2.43
N ILE A 95 -28.13 15.68 -3.48
CA ILE A 95 -27.25 16.72 -4.04
C ILE A 95 -28.08 17.89 -4.55
N ALA A 96 -29.18 17.63 -5.25
CA ALA A 96 -30.14 18.66 -5.68
C ALA A 96 -30.61 19.51 -4.49
N LYS A 97 -31.00 18.86 -3.37
CA LYS A 97 -31.38 19.57 -2.13
C LYS A 97 -30.24 20.37 -1.51
N LEU A 98 -29.03 19.81 -1.43
CA LEU A 98 -27.86 20.46 -0.84
C LEU A 98 -27.41 21.70 -1.64
N THR A 99 -27.57 21.65 -2.96
CA THR A 99 -27.12 22.69 -3.89
C THR A 99 -28.22 23.69 -4.25
N GLY A 100 -29.49 23.35 -4.00
CA GLY A 100 -30.65 24.13 -4.43
C GLY A 100 -30.93 24.02 -5.94
N LEU A 101 -30.31 23.08 -6.63
CA LEU A 101 -30.49 22.79 -8.05
C LEU A 101 -31.53 21.69 -8.25
N ASP A 102 -32.07 21.55 -9.45
CA ASP A 102 -32.78 20.33 -9.83
C ASP A 102 -31.80 19.24 -10.30
N VAL A 103 -32.25 17.98 -10.32
CA VAL A 103 -31.40 16.83 -10.70
C VAL A 103 -30.85 16.97 -12.13
N LYS A 104 -31.63 17.53 -13.07
CA LYS A 104 -31.17 17.69 -14.46
C LYS A 104 -30.03 18.69 -14.54
N GLU A 105 -30.09 19.76 -13.75
CA GLU A 105 -29.07 20.78 -13.67
C GLU A 105 -27.80 20.26 -12.98
N VAL A 106 -27.94 19.41 -11.95
CA VAL A 106 -26.80 18.69 -11.35
C VAL A 106 -26.08 17.84 -12.41
N ILE A 107 -26.83 17.03 -13.16
CA ILE A 107 -26.29 16.17 -14.22
C ILE A 107 -25.61 17.01 -15.31
N ARG A 108 -26.29 18.06 -15.79
CA ARG A 108 -25.80 18.95 -16.83
C ARG A 108 -24.46 19.60 -16.43
N ARG A 109 -24.39 20.17 -15.22
CA ARG A 109 -23.16 20.81 -14.70
C ARG A 109 -22.01 19.82 -14.52
N HIS A 110 -22.30 18.61 -14.05
CA HIS A 110 -21.27 17.58 -13.96
C HIS A 110 -20.74 17.17 -15.34
N LYS A 111 -21.64 16.95 -16.31
CA LYS A 111 -21.29 16.58 -17.69
C LYS A 111 -20.50 17.66 -18.43
N GLU A 112 -20.84 18.92 -18.24
CA GLU A 112 -20.18 20.06 -18.91
C GLU A 112 -18.85 20.47 -18.24
N SER A 113 -18.57 19.96 -17.04
CA SER A 113 -17.32 20.24 -16.33
C SER A 113 -16.11 19.63 -17.04
N GLN A 114 -15.00 20.39 -17.06
CA GLN A 114 -13.73 19.92 -17.61
C GLN A 114 -12.85 19.38 -16.48
N PHE A 115 -13.01 18.10 -16.18
CA PHE A 115 -12.25 17.48 -15.12
C PHE A 115 -10.79 17.23 -15.53
N THR A 116 -9.90 17.33 -14.55
CA THR A 116 -8.50 16.91 -14.65
C THR A 116 -8.19 16.01 -13.46
N VAL A 117 -7.47 14.92 -13.69
CA VAL A 117 -6.99 14.04 -12.61
C VAL A 117 -5.94 14.81 -11.82
N ALA A 118 -6.27 15.15 -10.58
CA ALA A 118 -5.36 15.86 -9.70
C ALA A 118 -4.29 14.92 -9.14
N PHE A 119 -4.72 13.81 -8.56
CA PHE A 119 -3.86 12.75 -8.04
C PHE A 119 -4.64 11.44 -7.93
N CYS A 120 -3.91 10.33 -7.82
CA CYS A 120 -4.47 9.02 -7.52
C CYS A 120 -4.13 8.65 -6.07
N GLY A 121 -5.02 7.94 -5.40
CA GLY A 121 -4.89 7.61 -3.97
C GLY A 121 -6.14 6.91 -3.48
N PHE A 122 -6.26 6.70 -2.16
CA PHE A 122 -7.33 5.91 -1.51
C PHE A 122 -7.33 4.40 -1.86
N ALA A 123 -7.29 4.05 -3.14
CA ALA A 123 -7.19 2.67 -3.64
C ALA A 123 -6.56 2.67 -5.06
N PRO A 124 -6.02 1.52 -5.52
CA PRO A 124 -5.50 1.39 -6.89
C PRO A 124 -6.50 1.83 -7.95
N GLY A 125 -6.10 2.77 -8.81
CA GLY A 125 -6.93 3.32 -9.88
C GLY A 125 -8.00 4.33 -9.43
N PHE A 126 -8.18 4.59 -8.14
CA PHE A 126 -9.06 5.66 -7.68
C PHE A 126 -8.38 7.01 -7.91
N SER A 127 -9.07 7.89 -8.62
CA SER A 127 -8.55 9.18 -9.08
C SER A 127 -9.42 10.32 -8.58
N TYR A 128 -8.77 11.33 -8.00
CA TYR A 128 -9.43 12.55 -7.54
C TYR A 128 -9.49 13.54 -8.71
N LEU A 129 -10.69 13.77 -9.23
CA LEU A 129 -10.93 14.64 -10.37
C LEU A 129 -11.28 16.05 -9.88
N ASN A 130 -10.51 17.05 -10.29
CA ASN A 130 -10.76 18.46 -10.00
C ASN A 130 -11.20 19.21 -11.26
N GLY A 131 -11.72 20.44 -11.12
CA GLY A 131 -12.19 21.27 -12.23
C GLY A 131 -13.70 21.20 -12.46
N GLY A 132 -14.44 20.61 -11.50
CA GLY A 132 -15.89 20.61 -11.48
C GLY A 132 -16.49 21.99 -11.20
N ASP A 133 -17.76 22.17 -11.54
CA ASP A 133 -18.53 23.36 -11.19
C ASP A 133 -18.61 23.54 -9.66
N PRO A 134 -18.17 24.70 -9.10
CA PRO A 134 -18.26 25.00 -7.68
C PRO A 134 -19.67 24.88 -7.08
N ALA A 135 -20.73 25.02 -7.89
CA ALA A 135 -22.10 24.80 -7.46
C ALA A 135 -22.38 23.35 -7.03
N LEU A 136 -21.53 22.40 -7.44
CA LEU A 136 -21.62 20.97 -7.09
C LEU A 136 -20.70 20.59 -5.92
N PHE A 137 -20.11 21.55 -5.21
CA PHE A 137 -19.25 21.27 -4.07
C PHE A 137 -20.11 20.86 -2.87
N VAL A 138 -20.26 19.55 -2.69
CA VAL A 138 -21.11 18.95 -1.65
C VAL A 138 -20.29 18.21 -0.60
N PRO A 139 -20.68 18.23 0.68
CA PRO A 139 -19.98 17.47 1.71
C PRO A 139 -20.16 15.96 1.50
N ARG A 140 -19.20 15.20 2.04
CA ARG A 140 -19.35 13.76 2.25
C ARG A 140 -20.52 13.49 3.20
N HIS A 141 -21.11 12.31 3.13
CA HIS A 141 -21.97 11.80 4.18
C HIS A 141 -21.23 11.76 5.52
N GLN A 142 -21.91 12.14 6.59
CA GLN A 142 -21.39 12.05 7.96
C GLN A 142 -21.10 10.60 8.36
N THR A 143 -21.98 9.67 7.98
CA THR A 143 -21.77 8.24 8.16
C THR A 143 -21.47 7.62 6.80
N PRO A 144 -20.26 7.08 6.57
CA PRO A 144 -19.93 6.45 5.30
C PRO A 144 -20.75 5.17 5.10
N ARG A 145 -21.06 4.87 3.83
CA ARG A 145 -21.62 3.57 3.43
C ARG A 145 -20.58 2.49 3.71
N THR A 146 -21.06 1.35 4.20
CA THR A 146 -20.22 0.16 4.37
C THR A 146 -19.78 -0.43 3.04
N ARG A 147 -20.52 -0.16 1.96
CA ARG A 147 -20.23 -0.65 0.62
C ARG A 147 -20.72 0.32 -0.46
N ILE A 148 -19.82 0.70 -1.35
CA ILE A 148 -20.06 1.39 -2.62
C ILE A 148 -19.60 0.45 -3.74
N PRO A 149 -20.44 0.13 -4.74
CA PRO A 149 -20.04 -0.73 -5.86
C PRO A 149 -18.91 -0.16 -6.71
N ALA A 150 -18.12 -1.04 -7.33
CA ALA A 150 -17.18 -0.65 -8.39
C ALA A 150 -17.93 0.03 -9.55
N GLY A 151 -17.27 1.00 -10.20
CA GLY A 151 -17.87 1.81 -11.27
C GLY A 151 -18.77 2.94 -10.77
N SER A 152 -18.98 3.09 -9.46
CA SER A 152 -19.77 4.21 -8.93
C SER A 152 -19.05 5.54 -9.14
N VAL A 153 -19.74 6.51 -9.74
CA VAL A 153 -19.29 7.89 -9.92
C VAL A 153 -19.84 8.75 -8.79
N ALA A 154 -18.99 9.55 -8.16
CA ALA A 154 -19.37 10.25 -6.93
C ALA A 154 -18.72 11.63 -6.78
N LEU A 155 -19.34 12.47 -5.93
CA LEU A 155 -18.89 13.82 -5.58
C LEU A 155 -18.54 13.94 -4.09
N ALA A 156 -17.48 14.67 -3.77
CA ALA A 156 -17.16 15.12 -2.42
C ALA A 156 -16.22 16.33 -2.40
N GLY A 157 -16.65 17.41 -1.74
CA GLY A 157 -15.95 18.68 -1.74
C GLY A 157 -15.74 19.16 -3.18
N PRO A 158 -14.52 19.57 -3.56
CA PRO A 158 -14.23 20.02 -4.91
C PRO A 158 -14.02 18.88 -5.92
N PHE A 159 -14.16 17.62 -5.50
CA PHE A 159 -13.76 16.46 -6.29
C PHE A 159 -14.94 15.68 -6.84
N SER A 160 -14.76 15.17 -8.06
CA SER A 160 -15.44 13.98 -8.58
C SER A 160 -14.49 12.78 -8.56
N GLY A 161 -15.02 11.57 -8.61
CA GLY A 161 -14.23 10.35 -8.52
C GLY A 161 -15.01 9.13 -8.95
N ILE A 162 -14.29 8.06 -9.30
CA ILE A 162 -14.87 6.79 -9.74
C ILE A 162 -14.28 5.69 -8.86
N TYR A 163 -15.14 4.91 -8.22
CA TYR A 163 -14.72 3.79 -7.37
C TYR A 163 -14.23 2.63 -8.26
N PRO A 164 -12.93 2.25 -8.22
CA PRO A 164 -12.38 1.20 -9.08
C PRO A 164 -12.82 -0.20 -8.64
N GLN A 165 -13.14 -0.34 -7.35
CA GLN A 165 -13.53 -1.59 -6.70
C GLN A 165 -14.60 -1.31 -5.65
N SER A 166 -15.23 -2.39 -5.15
CA SER A 166 -16.21 -2.29 -4.07
C SER A 166 -15.53 -1.94 -2.75
N SER A 167 -15.82 -0.76 -2.19
CA SER A 167 -15.21 -0.31 -0.92
C SER A 167 -16.22 0.45 -0.05
N PRO A 168 -15.98 0.61 1.26
CA PRO A 168 -16.68 1.62 2.04
C PRO A 168 -16.41 3.04 1.51
N GLY A 169 -17.31 3.99 1.78
CA GLY A 169 -17.07 5.39 1.43
C GLY A 169 -18.24 6.32 1.72
N GLY A 170 -17.95 7.61 1.84
CA GLY A 170 -18.93 8.64 2.17
C GLY A 170 -19.24 9.62 1.04
N TRP A 171 -18.79 9.38 -0.18
CA TRP A 171 -19.04 10.31 -1.29
C TRP A 171 -20.49 10.20 -1.78
N GLN A 172 -21.01 11.29 -2.31
CA GLN A 172 -22.39 11.37 -2.82
C GLN A 172 -22.43 10.77 -4.23
N LEU A 173 -23.16 9.67 -4.41
CA LEU A 173 -23.21 8.90 -5.65
C LEU A 173 -24.12 9.57 -6.69
N ILE A 174 -23.58 9.85 -7.88
CA ILE A 174 -24.29 10.54 -8.98
C ILE A 174 -24.57 9.65 -10.19
N GLY A 175 -23.87 8.53 -10.34
CA GLY A 175 -24.10 7.61 -11.45
C GLY A 175 -23.19 6.39 -11.42
N THR A 176 -23.22 5.63 -12.50
CA THR A 176 -22.46 4.39 -12.66
C THR A 176 -21.81 4.31 -14.05
N THR A 177 -20.66 3.65 -14.12
CA THR A 177 -19.94 3.31 -15.35
C THR A 177 -19.48 1.85 -15.31
N SER A 178 -19.44 1.19 -16.46
CA SER A 178 -18.88 -0.16 -16.63
C SER A 178 -17.37 -0.15 -16.91
N VAL A 179 -16.78 1.02 -17.17
CA VAL A 179 -15.36 1.15 -17.50
C VAL A 179 -14.49 0.74 -16.31
N LYS A 180 -13.56 -0.19 -16.55
CA LYS A 180 -12.62 -0.66 -15.52
C LYS A 180 -11.53 0.39 -15.26
N MET A 181 -11.65 1.09 -14.13
CA MET A 181 -10.64 2.06 -13.68
C MET A 181 -9.29 1.41 -13.32
N TRP A 182 -9.32 0.14 -12.90
CA TRP A 182 -8.15 -0.65 -12.54
C TRP A 182 -8.13 -1.99 -13.29
N ASP A 183 -7.04 -2.27 -14.00
CA ASP A 183 -6.81 -3.54 -14.70
C ASP A 183 -5.31 -3.86 -14.76
N THR A 184 -4.88 -4.95 -14.10
CA THR A 184 -3.46 -5.34 -14.06
C THR A 184 -2.92 -5.86 -15.40
N ASN A 185 -3.80 -6.17 -16.37
CA ASN A 185 -3.40 -6.56 -17.71
C ASN A 185 -3.22 -5.36 -18.66
N ARG A 186 -3.54 -4.15 -18.19
CA ARG A 186 -3.34 -2.89 -18.93
C ARG A 186 -2.06 -2.19 -18.48
N SER A 187 -1.41 -1.48 -19.39
CA SER A 187 -0.26 -0.60 -19.10
C SER A 187 -0.58 0.85 -19.51
N PRO A 188 -0.69 1.81 -18.56
CA PRO A 188 -0.69 1.61 -17.10
C PRO A 188 -1.95 0.89 -16.60
N SER A 189 -1.86 0.26 -15.42
CA SER A 189 -2.99 -0.49 -14.84
C SER A 189 -4.15 0.42 -14.43
N ALA A 190 -3.87 1.61 -13.92
CA ALA A 190 -4.86 2.64 -13.70
C ALA A 190 -5.19 3.38 -15.01
N LEU A 191 -6.47 3.41 -15.39
CA LEU A 191 -6.93 4.05 -16.64
C LEU A 191 -6.62 5.56 -16.63
N LEU A 192 -6.87 6.18 -15.48
CA LEU A 192 -6.70 7.60 -15.26
C LEU A 192 -5.36 7.83 -14.57
N GLN A 193 -4.55 8.70 -15.14
CA GLN A 193 -3.25 9.11 -14.60
C GLN A 193 -3.29 10.59 -14.23
N PRO A 194 -2.51 11.01 -13.22
CA PRO A 194 -2.37 12.42 -12.87
C PRO A 194 -2.11 13.31 -14.10
N GLY A 195 -2.83 14.42 -14.19
CA GLY A 195 -2.77 15.36 -15.31
C GLY A 195 -3.69 15.06 -16.50
N TYR A 196 -4.27 13.85 -16.62
CA TYR A 196 -5.21 13.52 -17.70
C TYR A 196 -6.50 14.34 -17.58
N ARG A 197 -7.09 14.70 -18.72
CA ARG A 197 -8.43 15.31 -18.77
C ARG A 197 -9.50 14.23 -18.80
N VAL A 198 -10.60 14.46 -18.10
CA VAL A 198 -11.72 13.53 -18.04
C VAL A 198 -12.99 14.26 -18.44
N LYS A 199 -13.77 13.65 -19.32
CA LYS A 199 -15.09 14.13 -19.71
C LYS A 199 -16.11 13.04 -19.49
N PHE A 200 -17.16 13.32 -18.74
CA PHE A 200 -18.25 12.38 -18.53
C PHE A 200 -19.26 12.51 -19.68
N VAL A 201 -19.68 11.39 -20.24
CA VAL A 201 -20.66 11.33 -21.33
C VAL A 201 -21.87 10.54 -20.85
N GLU A 202 -23.06 11.12 -20.96
CA GLU A 202 -24.29 10.47 -20.53
C GLU A 202 -24.70 9.37 -21.51
N VAL A 203 -24.99 8.18 -21.00
CA VAL A 203 -25.47 7.02 -21.78
C VAL A 203 -26.63 6.34 -21.05
N ASP A 204 -27.53 5.72 -21.81
CA ASP A 204 -28.63 4.91 -21.27
C ASP A 204 -28.18 3.49 -20.90
N ASP A 205 -27.28 2.91 -21.72
CA ASP A 205 -26.70 1.58 -21.53
C ASP A 205 -25.18 1.66 -21.37
N VAL A 206 -24.72 1.37 -20.16
CA VAL A 206 -23.29 1.40 -19.80
C VAL A 206 -22.53 0.20 -20.32
N GLU A 207 -23.15 -0.97 -20.50
CA GLU A 207 -22.42 -2.19 -20.88
C GLU A 207 -21.88 -2.09 -22.30
N THR A 208 -22.70 -1.61 -23.22
CA THR A 208 -22.32 -1.41 -24.63
C THR A 208 -21.26 -0.30 -24.76
N ALA A 209 -21.36 0.78 -23.99
CA ALA A 209 -20.47 1.93 -24.09
C ALA A 209 -19.10 1.73 -23.40
N GLY A 210 -19.00 0.84 -22.41
CA GLY A 210 -17.76 0.62 -21.66
C GLY A 210 -16.66 -0.12 -22.43
N ALA A 211 -17.04 -0.92 -23.43
CA ALA A 211 -16.10 -1.66 -24.28
C ALA A 211 -15.27 -0.72 -25.17
N ASP A 212 -15.88 0.34 -25.70
CA ASP A 212 -15.26 1.31 -26.62
C ASP A 212 -14.39 2.37 -25.92
N ALA A 213 -14.56 2.57 -24.61
CA ALA A 213 -13.80 3.57 -23.84
C ALA A 213 -12.36 3.13 -23.50
N THR A 214 -11.96 1.93 -23.92
CA THR A 214 -10.58 1.45 -23.81
C THR A 214 -9.75 2.14 -24.89
N PRO A 215 -8.72 2.94 -24.57
CA PRO A 215 -7.96 3.63 -25.60
C PRO A 215 -7.31 2.62 -26.54
N SER A 216 -7.69 2.65 -27.82
CA SER A 216 -6.92 2.05 -28.90
C SER A 216 -5.54 2.72 -28.92
N THR A 217 -4.49 1.92 -28.86
CA THR A 217 -3.08 2.33 -28.93
C THR A 217 -2.77 2.97 -30.28
N GLU A 218 -3.08 4.25 -30.45
CA GLU A 218 -2.56 5.07 -31.54
C GLU A 218 -2.08 6.41 -30.96
N GLY A 219 -0.75 6.60 -30.95
CA GLY A 219 -0.09 7.87 -30.63
C GLY A 219 0.78 7.86 -29.38
N ASP A 220 1.83 7.03 -29.35
CA ASP A 220 3.01 7.30 -28.52
C ASP A 220 4.27 6.84 -29.28
N ASP A 221 4.88 7.76 -30.02
CA ASP A 221 6.17 7.54 -30.68
C ASP A 221 7.30 7.72 -29.66
N THR A 222 7.76 6.60 -29.09
CA THR A 222 9.13 6.50 -28.53
C THR A 222 9.74 5.17 -29.00
N PRO A 223 10.98 5.14 -29.51
CA PRO A 223 11.47 3.99 -30.28
C PRO A 223 11.89 2.84 -29.35
N GLY A 224 11.08 1.79 -29.31
CA GLY A 224 11.37 0.50 -28.71
C GLY A 224 11.02 -0.61 -29.69
N SER A 225 12.00 -1.42 -30.04
CA SER A 225 11.98 -2.44 -31.08
C SER A 225 10.93 -3.54 -30.91
N GLY A 226 10.24 -3.87 -32.01
CA GLY A 226 9.75 -5.22 -32.32
C GLY A 226 8.25 -5.48 -32.13
N SER A 227 7.45 -5.16 -33.15
CA SER A 227 6.19 -5.83 -33.49
C SER A 227 6.46 -7.31 -33.81
N SER A 228 5.57 -8.29 -33.71
CA SER A 228 4.21 -8.47 -33.20
C SER A 228 3.89 -9.93 -33.49
N ASP A 229 3.21 -10.65 -32.61
CA ASP A 229 2.12 -11.54 -33.04
C ASP A 229 1.21 -11.76 -31.83
N GLY A 230 -0.08 -11.50 -32.06
CA GLY A 230 -1.12 -11.56 -31.05
C GLY A 230 -1.48 -12.99 -30.73
N GLU A 231 -1.19 -13.39 -29.49
CA GLU A 231 -1.87 -14.50 -28.83
C GLU A 231 -2.55 -13.96 -27.58
N GLU A 232 -3.87 -14.13 -27.51
CA GLU A 232 -4.65 -13.96 -26.29
C GLU A 232 -4.01 -14.81 -25.18
N LYS A 233 -3.49 -14.19 -24.12
CA LYS A 233 -3.04 -14.91 -22.93
C LYS A 233 -4.26 -15.52 -22.23
N PRO A 234 -4.29 -16.86 -21.99
CA PRO A 234 -5.40 -17.48 -21.29
C PRO A 234 -5.48 -17.00 -19.83
N SER A 235 -6.68 -17.04 -19.29
CA SER A 235 -6.93 -16.94 -17.85
C SER A 235 -6.15 -18.03 -17.08
N LEU A 236 -5.85 -17.73 -15.80
CA LEU A 236 -5.09 -18.52 -14.82
C LEU A 236 -5.60 -19.96 -14.54
N SER A 237 -6.48 -20.50 -15.37
CA SER A 237 -6.97 -21.88 -15.28
C SER A 237 -6.45 -22.83 -16.37
N GLU A 238 -5.78 -22.35 -17.44
CA GLU A 238 -5.50 -23.23 -18.61
C GLU A 238 -4.09 -23.18 -19.21
N THR A 239 -3.07 -22.70 -18.48
CA THR A 239 -1.66 -22.95 -18.86
C THR A 239 -0.95 -23.76 -17.78
N ILE A 240 -1.34 -25.03 -17.62
CA ILE A 240 -0.53 -26.02 -16.91
C ILE A 240 0.62 -26.37 -17.85
N GLY A 241 1.74 -25.65 -17.70
CA GLY A 241 3.03 -26.18 -18.13
C GLY A 241 3.23 -27.56 -17.52
N THR A 242 3.81 -28.47 -18.30
CA THR A 242 4.08 -29.89 -18.01
C THR A 242 4.98 -30.17 -16.79
N THR A 243 5.14 -29.21 -15.87
CA THR A 243 5.95 -29.30 -14.67
C THR A 243 5.10 -29.77 -13.49
N SER A 244 5.38 -30.98 -13.00
CA SER A 244 4.85 -31.47 -11.74
C SER A 244 5.14 -30.47 -10.61
N PRO A 245 4.19 -30.26 -9.65
CA PRO A 245 4.38 -29.33 -8.55
C PRO A 245 5.53 -29.80 -7.66
N HIS A 246 6.39 -28.88 -7.23
CA HIS A 246 7.54 -29.19 -6.39
C HIS A 246 7.15 -29.30 -4.92
N PHE A 247 6.25 -28.42 -4.45
CA PHE A 247 5.63 -28.54 -3.14
C PHE A 247 4.11 -28.62 -3.25
N LYS A 248 3.48 -29.47 -2.44
CA LYS A 248 2.03 -29.57 -2.30
C LYS A 248 1.63 -29.15 -0.90
N VAL A 249 0.88 -28.06 -0.79
CA VAL A 249 0.46 -27.50 0.51
C VAL A 249 -0.67 -28.35 1.07
N SER A 250 -0.45 -28.94 2.24
CA SER A 250 -1.44 -29.77 2.94
C SER A 250 -2.26 -28.97 3.96
N THR A 251 -1.62 -28.03 4.67
CA THR A 251 -2.27 -27.19 5.68
C THR A 251 -1.80 -25.74 5.55
N ALA A 252 -2.74 -24.80 5.62
CA ALA A 252 -2.46 -23.36 5.70
C ALA A 252 -3.57 -22.68 6.52
N PRO A 253 -3.51 -22.72 7.87
CA PRO A 253 -4.58 -22.20 8.72
C PRO A 253 -4.80 -20.70 8.52
N ILE A 254 -3.70 -19.98 8.28
CA ILE A 254 -3.70 -18.62 7.74
C ILE A 254 -3.06 -18.71 6.35
N PRO A 255 -3.69 -18.11 5.31
CA PRO A 255 -3.10 -18.12 3.98
C PRO A 255 -1.69 -17.52 3.99
N ALA A 256 -0.73 -18.24 3.39
CA ALA A 256 0.62 -17.74 3.21
C ALA A 256 0.66 -16.76 2.03
N LEU A 257 1.51 -15.73 2.13
CA LEU A 257 1.60 -14.69 1.10
C LEU A 257 2.98 -14.71 0.46
N PHE A 258 3.04 -14.48 -0.85
CA PHE A 258 4.32 -14.17 -1.48
C PHE A 258 4.70 -12.73 -1.17
N GLN A 259 5.97 -12.53 -0.81
CA GLN A 259 6.52 -11.22 -0.49
C GLN A 259 7.95 -11.08 -1.02
N ASP A 260 8.25 -9.92 -1.58
CA ASP A 260 9.59 -9.42 -1.87
C ASP A 260 9.79 -8.04 -1.21
N LEU A 261 10.69 -7.21 -1.75
CA LEU A 261 10.94 -5.86 -1.23
C LEU A 261 9.83 -4.86 -1.55
N GLY A 262 8.79 -5.26 -2.28
CA GLY A 262 7.66 -4.45 -2.68
C GLY A 262 7.79 -3.83 -4.08
N ARG A 263 6.87 -2.92 -4.38
CA ARG A 263 6.64 -2.27 -5.68
C ARG A 263 6.77 -0.75 -5.60
N PRO A 264 7.98 -0.21 -5.37
CA PRO A 264 8.18 1.24 -5.32
C PRO A 264 7.83 1.91 -6.66
N GLY A 265 7.46 3.19 -6.63
CA GLY A 265 7.22 3.98 -7.84
C GLY A 265 5.83 3.81 -8.46
N GLN A 266 4.89 3.18 -7.76
CA GLN A 266 3.50 2.97 -8.22
C GLN A 266 2.50 3.96 -7.60
N ALA A 267 2.98 4.96 -6.85
CA ALA A 267 2.14 5.95 -6.17
C ALA A 267 1.23 6.74 -7.11
N ASN A 268 1.67 7.04 -8.34
CA ASN A 268 0.86 7.70 -9.36
C ASN A 268 -0.38 6.91 -9.78
N GLN A 269 -0.44 5.62 -9.47
CA GLN A 269 -1.60 4.75 -9.72
C GLN A 269 -2.45 4.49 -8.46
N GLY A 270 -2.11 5.12 -7.33
CA GLY A 270 -2.79 4.88 -6.05
C GLY A 270 -2.36 3.57 -5.37
N VAL A 271 -1.22 2.99 -5.75
CA VAL A 271 -0.72 1.71 -5.22
C VAL A 271 0.40 1.95 -4.22
N SER A 272 0.29 1.32 -3.05
CA SER A 272 1.33 1.35 -2.02
C SER A 272 2.51 0.43 -2.39
N THR A 273 3.67 0.66 -1.78
CA THR A 273 4.85 -0.18 -2.01
C THR A 273 4.65 -1.62 -1.53
N SER A 274 3.83 -1.87 -0.50
CA SER A 274 3.72 -3.20 0.15
C SER A 274 5.12 -3.77 0.50
N GLY A 275 5.32 -5.08 0.39
CA GLY A 275 6.58 -5.74 0.70
C GLY A 275 6.59 -6.50 2.01
N VAL A 276 7.71 -7.15 2.30
CA VAL A 276 7.96 -7.80 3.60
C VAL A 276 7.91 -6.81 4.77
N LEU A 277 7.38 -7.29 5.90
CA LEU A 277 7.25 -6.49 7.13
C LEU A 277 8.49 -6.55 8.04
N ASP A 278 9.33 -7.55 7.85
CA ASP A 278 10.62 -7.74 8.55
C ASP A 278 11.67 -8.05 7.48
N ARG A 279 12.34 -6.98 7.03
CA ARG A 279 13.29 -7.00 5.92
C ARG A 279 14.55 -7.75 6.29
N SER A 280 14.98 -7.65 7.55
CA SER A 280 16.16 -8.34 8.05
C SER A 280 16.02 -9.86 7.95
N ALA A 281 14.90 -10.41 8.44
CA ALA A 281 14.61 -11.84 8.40
C ALA A 281 14.45 -12.33 6.95
N PHE A 282 13.68 -11.61 6.14
CA PHE A 282 13.50 -11.92 4.71
C PHE A 282 14.85 -12.04 3.96
N ARG A 283 15.73 -11.05 4.12
CA ARG A 283 17.05 -11.07 3.48
C ARG A 283 17.91 -12.21 4.00
N ALA A 284 17.84 -12.52 5.29
CA ALA A 284 18.55 -13.66 5.88
C ALA A 284 18.08 -15.00 5.29
N ALA A 285 16.76 -15.22 5.15
CA ALA A 285 16.22 -16.45 4.54
C ALA A 285 16.81 -16.69 3.15
N ASN A 286 16.83 -15.64 2.33
CA ASN A 286 17.40 -15.72 0.99
C ASN A 286 18.91 -16.00 0.99
N ARG A 287 19.70 -15.34 1.85
CA ARG A 287 21.14 -15.62 1.97
C ARG A 287 21.44 -17.04 2.40
N ILE A 288 20.63 -17.62 3.30
CA ILE A 288 20.82 -19.01 3.79
C ILE A 288 20.74 -20.01 2.64
N VAL A 289 19.79 -19.84 1.72
CA VAL A 289 19.66 -20.73 0.55
C VAL A 289 20.54 -20.30 -0.64
N GLY A 290 21.30 -19.20 -0.50
CA GLY A 290 22.20 -18.67 -1.53
C GLY A 290 21.47 -17.90 -2.65
N ASN A 291 20.27 -17.37 -2.39
CA ASN A 291 19.56 -16.50 -3.32
C ASN A 291 20.06 -15.06 -3.24
N PRO A 292 19.87 -14.25 -4.31
CA PRO A 292 19.89 -12.79 -4.17
C PRO A 292 18.95 -12.36 -3.03
N ALA A 293 19.41 -11.44 -2.17
CA ALA A 293 18.73 -11.11 -0.92
C ALA A 293 17.31 -10.51 -1.10
N GLY A 294 16.97 -10.06 -2.31
CA GLY A 294 15.64 -9.55 -2.69
C GLY A 294 14.71 -10.57 -3.34
N THR A 295 15.09 -11.85 -3.41
CA THR A 295 14.28 -12.89 -4.08
C THR A 295 12.99 -13.14 -3.31
N GLY A 296 11.84 -13.12 -4.01
CA GLY A 296 10.54 -13.35 -3.38
C GLY A 296 10.45 -14.69 -2.65
N CYS A 297 9.81 -14.69 -1.48
CA CYS A 297 9.63 -15.86 -0.64
C CYS A 297 8.23 -15.89 -0.01
N LEU A 298 7.90 -16.96 0.72
CA LEU A 298 6.65 -17.03 1.46
C LEU A 298 6.77 -16.35 2.83
N GLU A 299 5.81 -15.51 3.17
CA GLU A 299 5.55 -15.00 4.52
C GLU A 299 4.47 -15.85 5.18
N LEU A 300 4.82 -16.54 6.27
CA LEU A 300 3.95 -17.40 7.06
C LEU A 300 3.58 -16.67 8.35
N THR A 301 2.28 -16.55 8.65
CA THR A 301 1.78 -15.86 9.85
C THR A 301 1.25 -16.87 10.85
N LEU A 302 1.70 -16.78 12.11
CA LEU A 302 1.30 -17.62 13.26
C LEU A 302 1.55 -19.13 13.15
N GLY A 303 2.20 -19.61 12.09
CA GLY A 303 2.58 -21.02 11.94
C GLY A 303 1.42 -21.94 11.54
N GLY A 304 1.59 -23.24 11.76
CA GLY A 304 0.62 -24.28 11.37
C GLY A 304 0.61 -24.61 9.87
N PHE A 305 1.52 -24.01 9.08
CA PHE A 305 1.68 -24.28 7.66
C PHE A 305 2.36 -25.64 7.45
N SER A 306 1.93 -26.43 6.45
CA SER A 306 2.59 -27.68 6.11
C SER A 306 2.53 -27.97 4.61
N PHE A 307 3.59 -28.60 4.10
CA PHE A 307 3.68 -29.02 2.71
C PHE A 307 4.47 -30.32 2.55
N GLU A 308 4.15 -31.07 1.50
CA GLU A 308 4.93 -32.21 1.02
C GLU A 308 5.90 -31.74 -0.08
N SER A 309 7.16 -32.15 0.01
CA SER A 309 8.14 -31.97 -1.06
C SER A 309 8.09 -33.14 -2.04
N THR A 310 7.99 -32.86 -3.34
CA THR A 310 8.02 -33.89 -4.39
C THR A 310 9.37 -33.95 -5.12
N SER A 311 10.28 -33.03 -4.78
CA SER A 311 11.60 -32.88 -5.38
C SER A 311 12.66 -32.67 -4.29
N GLN A 312 13.93 -32.85 -4.65
CA GLN A 312 15.02 -32.38 -3.79
C GLN A 312 15.01 -30.86 -3.71
N ALA A 313 15.13 -30.31 -2.51
CA ALA A 313 15.14 -28.87 -2.29
C ALA A 313 16.01 -28.47 -1.09
N VAL A 314 16.45 -27.22 -1.07
CA VAL A 314 17.04 -26.59 0.12
C VAL A 314 16.18 -25.39 0.49
N ILE A 315 15.64 -25.41 1.71
CA ILE A 315 14.82 -24.34 2.26
C ILE A 315 15.54 -23.63 3.40
N ALA A 316 15.06 -22.44 3.75
CA ALA A 316 15.45 -21.73 4.96
C ALA A 316 14.24 -21.03 5.57
N CYS A 317 14.26 -20.95 6.90
CA CYS A 317 13.21 -20.34 7.70
C CYS A 317 13.82 -19.33 8.67
N THR A 318 13.37 -18.08 8.62
CA THR A 318 13.84 -16.98 9.49
C THR A 318 12.67 -16.17 10.02
N GLY A 319 12.94 -15.16 10.86
CA GLY A 319 11.90 -14.35 11.51
C GLY A 319 11.44 -15.01 12.81
N ALA A 320 10.13 -15.06 13.04
CA ALA A 320 9.52 -15.67 14.23
C ALA A 320 9.95 -17.14 14.37
N PRO A 321 10.67 -17.53 15.43
CA PRO A 321 11.10 -18.90 15.60
C PRO A 321 9.89 -19.80 15.87
N CYS A 322 9.67 -20.79 15.01
CA CYS A 322 8.68 -21.83 15.19
C CYS A 322 9.36 -23.21 15.15
N PRO A 323 8.87 -24.20 15.94
CA PRO A 323 9.31 -25.58 15.80
C PRO A 323 9.05 -26.08 14.39
N ILE A 324 9.99 -26.77 13.76
CA ILE A 324 9.79 -27.38 12.45
C ILE A 324 9.94 -28.89 12.58
N THR A 325 8.99 -29.63 12.04
CA THR A 325 8.98 -31.08 12.03
C THR A 325 9.02 -31.58 10.59
N ILE A 326 9.92 -32.51 10.29
CA ILE A 326 10.04 -33.15 8.98
C ILE A 326 9.77 -34.63 9.15
N ALA A 327 8.70 -35.14 8.54
CA ALA A 327 8.43 -36.57 8.45
C ALA A 327 8.92 -37.07 7.09
N ASP A 328 9.88 -38.00 7.08
CA ASP A 328 10.41 -38.58 5.85
C ASP A 328 9.42 -39.55 5.19
N ALA A 329 9.70 -39.97 3.96
CA ALA A 329 8.86 -40.93 3.22
C ALA A 329 8.73 -42.32 3.90
N LYS A 330 9.56 -42.63 4.90
CA LYS A 330 9.53 -43.87 5.70
C LYS A 330 8.77 -43.68 7.04
N GLY A 331 8.33 -42.46 7.33
CA GLY A 331 7.61 -42.10 8.55
C GLY A 331 8.53 -41.76 9.75
N HIS A 332 9.83 -41.57 9.54
CA HIS A 332 10.69 -41.05 10.61
C HIS A 332 10.53 -39.55 10.73
N THR A 333 10.45 -39.08 11.98
CA THR A 333 10.25 -37.67 12.28
C THR A 333 11.53 -37.05 12.83
N THR A 334 11.96 -35.95 12.22
CA THR A 334 13.05 -35.11 12.72
C THR A 334 12.51 -33.75 13.15
N GLU A 335 12.88 -33.31 14.35
CA GLU A 335 12.61 -31.95 14.82
C GLU A 335 13.81 -31.05 14.55
N ILE A 336 13.55 -29.91 13.90
CA ILE A 336 14.53 -28.85 13.70
C ILE A 336 14.27 -27.78 14.75
N THR A 337 15.17 -27.69 15.72
CA THR A 337 15.08 -26.78 16.86
C THR A 337 15.80 -25.45 16.64
N GLU A 338 16.72 -25.40 15.66
CA GLU A 338 17.49 -24.20 15.30
C GLU A 338 17.02 -23.68 13.93
N THR A 339 16.34 -22.54 13.92
CA THR A 339 16.02 -21.80 12.68
C THR A 339 17.25 -21.07 12.13
N HIS A 340 17.12 -20.32 11.04
CA HIS A 340 18.22 -19.57 10.40
C HIS A 340 19.36 -20.44 9.85
N ARG A 341 19.03 -21.65 9.40
CA ARG A 341 19.98 -22.59 8.78
C ARG A 341 19.37 -23.24 7.53
N PRO A 342 20.20 -23.71 6.59
CA PRO A 342 19.69 -24.42 5.42
C PRO A 342 19.18 -25.80 5.84
N ILE A 343 18.02 -26.18 5.32
CA ILE A 343 17.38 -27.47 5.56
C ILE A 343 17.24 -28.16 4.22
N ALA A 344 17.84 -29.35 4.10
CA ALA A 344 17.69 -30.19 2.92
C ALA A 344 16.38 -30.99 3.01
N LEU A 345 15.68 -31.11 1.89
CA LEU A 345 14.47 -31.91 1.73
C LEU A 345 14.68 -32.93 0.61
N GLU A 346 14.16 -34.13 0.81
CA GLU A 346 14.04 -35.19 -0.18
C GLU A 346 12.58 -35.32 -0.69
N PRO A 347 12.37 -35.93 -1.87
CA PRO A 347 11.04 -36.27 -2.32
C PRO A 347 10.30 -37.18 -1.31
N GLY A 348 9.08 -36.79 -0.96
CA GLY A 348 8.22 -37.44 0.03
C GLY A 348 8.30 -36.84 1.43
N ASP A 349 9.23 -35.92 1.70
CA ASP A 349 9.31 -35.24 2.99
C ASP A 349 8.10 -34.34 3.23
N VAL A 350 7.48 -34.46 4.40
CA VAL A 350 6.40 -33.57 4.86
C VAL A 350 6.95 -32.63 5.92
N VAL A 351 6.98 -31.34 5.58
CA VAL A 351 7.44 -30.26 6.47
C VAL A 351 6.24 -29.63 7.16
N THR A 352 6.28 -29.53 8.48
CA THR A 352 5.25 -28.89 9.31
C THR A 352 5.86 -27.80 10.17
N PHE A 353 5.30 -26.60 10.09
CA PHE A 353 5.66 -25.45 10.91
C PHE A 353 4.73 -25.38 12.12
N GLY A 354 5.28 -25.47 13.33
CA GLY A 354 4.57 -25.22 14.57
C GLY A 354 4.22 -23.75 14.77
N HIS A 355 3.66 -23.43 15.93
CA HIS A 355 3.32 -22.05 16.28
C HIS A 355 4.54 -21.34 16.91
N PRO A 356 4.83 -20.09 16.56
CA PRO A 356 5.90 -19.33 17.19
C PRO A 356 5.53 -18.92 18.62
N HIS A 357 6.52 -18.88 19.51
CA HIS A 357 6.36 -18.39 20.89
C HIS A 357 6.67 -16.88 21.03
N THR A 358 7.54 -16.37 20.15
CA THR A 358 7.87 -14.95 20.02
C THR A 358 7.80 -14.53 18.57
N GLY A 359 7.45 -13.28 18.31
CA GLY A 359 7.17 -12.83 16.94
C GLY A 359 5.87 -13.42 16.39
N MET A 360 5.60 -13.14 15.11
CA MET A 360 4.43 -13.71 14.43
C MET A 360 4.64 -14.08 12.96
N ARG A 361 5.71 -13.60 12.30
CA ARG A 361 5.98 -13.82 10.88
C ARG A 361 7.26 -14.62 10.66
N THR A 362 7.14 -15.76 10.00
CA THR A 362 8.25 -16.60 9.53
C THR A 362 8.40 -16.42 8.01
N TYR A 363 9.63 -16.28 7.52
CA TYR A 363 9.91 -16.23 6.08
C TYR A 363 10.48 -17.55 5.61
N LEU A 364 9.82 -18.19 4.64
CA LEU A 364 10.24 -19.43 4.02
C LEU A 364 10.81 -19.15 2.63
N ALA A 365 12.13 -19.27 2.50
CA ALA A 365 12.84 -19.19 1.23
C ALA A 365 13.24 -20.59 0.75
N VAL A 366 13.38 -20.73 -0.56
CA VAL A 366 13.85 -21.94 -1.24
C VAL A 366 14.96 -21.57 -2.21
N ARG A 367 16.01 -22.39 -2.28
CA ARG A 367 17.12 -22.17 -3.21
C ARG A 367 16.63 -22.11 -4.64
N GLY A 368 17.02 -21.08 -5.38
CA GLY A 368 16.57 -20.85 -6.75
C GLY A 368 15.23 -20.10 -6.86
N GLY A 369 14.54 -19.87 -5.73
CA GLY A 369 13.29 -19.10 -5.66
C GLY A 369 12.05 -19.85 -6.16
N PHE A 370 10.89 -19.27 -5.87
CA PHE A 370 9.60 -19.72 -6.39
C PHE A 370 9.34 -19.15 -7.79
N GLU A 371 8.61 -19.89 -8.62
CA GLU A 371 8.13 -19.41 -9.91
C GLU A 371 6.82 -18.64 -9.71
N ILE A 372 6.89 -17.32 -9.86
CA ILE A 372 5.77 -16.39 -9.59
C ILE A 372 5.86 -15.25 -10.60
N ASP A 373 4.74 -14.95 -11.26
CA ASP A 373 4.65 -13.78 -12.13
C ASP A 373 4.57 -12.48 -11.31
N PRO A 374 5.48 -11.52 -11.54
CA PRO A 374 5.42 -10.24 -10.84
C PRO A 374 4.25 -9.39 -11.37
N ILE A 375 3.55 -8.73 -10.44
CA ILE A 375 2.51 -7.73 -10.74
C ILE A 375 3.07 -6.36 -10.37
N LEU A 376 3.15 -5.47 -11.37
CA LEU A 376 3.78 -4.15 -11.23
C LEU A 376 5.23 -4.25 -10.73
N GLY A 377 5.99 -5.21 -11.28
CA GLY A 377 7.40 -5.40 -10.98
C GLY A 377 7.72 -6.08 -9.64
N SER A 378 6.72 -6.59 -8.91
CA SER A 378 6.89 -7.23 -7.60
C SER A 378 5.98 -8.45 -7.42
N VAL A 379 6.46 -9.43 -6.66
CA VAL A 379 5.68 -10.62 -6.25
C VAL A 379 5.00 -10.46 -4.90
N SER A 380 5.04 -9.27 -4.29
CA SER A 380 4.40 -9.03 -3.00
C SER A 380 2.88 -9.00 -3.08
N THR A 381 2.18 -9.66 -2.17
CA THR A 381 0.73 -9.49 -2.04
C THR A 381 0.42 -8.30 -1.12
N ASP A 382 -0.17 -7.24 -1.68
CA ASP A 382 -0.80 -6.15 -0.94
C ASP A 382 -2.24 -6.57 -0.63
N THR A 383 -2.49 -6.86 0.65
CA THR A 383 -3.78 -7.38 1.12
C THR A 383 -4.90 -6.33 1.16
N LEU A 384 -4.55 -5.04 1.29
CA LEU A 384 -5.54 -3.96 1.30
C LEU A 384 -5.96 -3.61 -0.12
N ALA A 385 -4.98 -3.50 -1.01
CA ALA A 385 -5.18 -3.15 -2.41
C ALA A 385 -5.65 -4.34 -3.28
N ALA A 386 -5.53 -5.56 -2.78
CA ALA A 386 -5.72 -6.81 -3.53
C ALA A 386 -4.85 -6.84 -4.81
N VAL A 387 -3.58 -6.43 -4.68
CA VAL A 387 -2.60 -6.41 -5.77
C VAL A 387 -1.46 -7.38 -5.46
N GLY A 388 -1.12 -8.24 -6.42
CA GLY A 388 -0.09 -9.25 -6.27
C GLY A 388 -0.61 -10.67 -6.44
N PRO A 389 0.25 -11.67 -6.27
CA PRO A 389 -0.13 -13.07 -6.38
C PRO A 389 -1.24 -13.45 -5.39
N SER A 390 -2.04 -14.45 -5.76
CA SER A 390 -3.05 -15.01 -4.87
C SER A 390 -2.41 -15.65 -3.64
N ALA A 391 -3.13 -15.60 -2.52
CA ALA A 391 -2.69 -16.22 -1.28
C ALA A 391 -2.64 -17.75 -1.40
N ILE A 392 -1.66 -18.36 -0.75
CA ILE A 392 -1.43 -19.81 -0.73
C ILE A 392 -2.26 -20.46 0.37
N THR A 393 -3.12 -21.38 -0.02
CA THR A 393 -4.05 -22.13 0.85
C THR A 393 -3.81 -23.64 0.77
N ALA A 394 -4.45 -24.41 1.64
CA ALA A 394 -4.41 -25.88 1.56
C ALA A 394 -4.88 -26.36 0.17
N GLY A 395 -4.14 -27.30 -0.41
CA GLY A 395 -4.32 -27.79 -1.79
C GLY A 395 -3.53 -27.00 -2.84
N SER A 396 -2.88 -25.89 -2.50
CA SER A 396 -2.05 -25.14 -3.43
C SER A 396 -0.84 -25.97 -3.88
N ALA A 397 -0.49 -25.84 -5.15
CA ALA A 397 0.73 -26.36 -5.75
C ALA A 397 1.75 -25.22 -5.89
N LEU A 398 2.97 -25.42 -5.37
CA LEU A 398 4.06 -24.45 -5.53
C LEU A 398 5.08 -24.99 -6.52
N ILE A 399 5.48 -24.13 -7.46
CA ILE A 399 6.49 -24.43 -8.47
C ILE A 399 7.75 -23.64 -8.12
N LEU A 400 8.90 -24.30 -8.23
CA LEU A 400 10.20 -23.66 -8.02
C LEU A 400 10.73 -23.14 -9.36
N LYS A 401 11.25 -21.91 -9.34
CA LYS A 401 11.94 -21.33 -10.49
C LYS A 401 13.24 -22.08 -10.82
N ASN A 402 13.82 -22.76 -9.83
CA ASN A 402 15.08 -23.52 -9.95
C ASN A 402 16.20 -22.71 -10.63
N ALA A 403 16.27 -21.40 -10.34
CA ALA A 403 17.25 -20.53 -10.96
C ALA A 403 18.67 -21.04 -10.66
N THR A 404 19.48 -21.27 -11.69
CA THR A 404 20.88 -21.72 -11.55
C THR A 404 21.88 -20.58 -11.70
N GLN A 405 21.42 -19.42 -12.14
CA GLN A 405 22.22 -18.21 -12.32
C GLN A 405 21.95 -17.19 -11.20
N GLY A 406 22.98 -16.43 -10.83
CA GLY A 406 22.88 -15.40 -9.78
C GLY A 406 22.85 -15.95 -8.34
N LEU A 407 22.96 -17.27 -8.17
CA LEU A 407 23.09 -17.89 -6.86
C LEU A 407 24.48 -17.68 -6.28
N THR A 408 24.54 -17.51 -4.97
CA THR A 408 25.77 -17.47 -4.16
C THR A 408 25.88 -18.72 -3.29
N SER A 409 27.00 -18.83 -2.57
CA SER A 409 27.17 -19.85 -1.53
C SER A 409 26.11 -19.70 -0.43
N VAL A 410 25.64 -20.82 0.10
CA VAL A 410 24.73 -20.86 1.25
C VAL A 410 25.38 -20.20 2.47
N SER A 411 24.61 -19.38 3.18
CA SER A 411 25.01 -18.83 4.48
C SER A 411 24.60 -19.78 5.60
N ILE A 412 25.57 -20.21 6.42
CA ILE A 412 25.35 -21.14 7.55
C ILE A 412 25.53 -20.47 8.92
N HIS A 413 25.80 -19.17 8.93
CA HIS A 413 26.10 -18.38 10.13
C HIS A 413 25.16 -17.17 10.30
N GLU A 414 23.99 -17.20 9.64
CA GLU A 414 22.97 -16.18 9.90
C GLU A 414 22.45 -16.32 11.34
N ALA A 415 22.10 -15.18 11.93
CA ALA A 415 21.47 -15.09 13.25
C ALA A 415 20.31 -14.09 13.18
N PRO A 416 19.32 -14.20 14.08
CA PRO A 416 18.25 -13.20 14.19
C PRO A 416 18.84 -11.80 14.41
N ALA A 417 18.41 -10.82 13.61
CA ALA A 417 18.90 -9.44 13.72
C ALA A 417 18.28 -8.70 14.92
N ILE A 418 17.10 -9.12 15.36
CA ILE A 418 16.32 -8.51 16.43
C ILE A 418 15.83 -9.57 17.40
N ALA A 419 15.78 -9.24 18.69
CA ALA A 419 15.09 -10.05 19.69
C ALA A 419 13.58 -9.84 19.54
N LEU A 420 12.83 -10.91 19.30
CA LEU A 420 11.39 -10.83 19.02
C LEU A 420 10.57 -10.89 20.32
N PRO A 421 9.49 -10.10 20.41
CA PRO A 421 8.68 -10.02 21.61
C PRO A 421 7.67 -11.17 21.69
N SER A 422 7.29 -11.48 22.92
CA SER A 422 6.17 -12.34 23.29
C SER A 422 4.88 -11.51 23.41
N ALA A 423 3.73 -12.19 23.42
CA ALA A 423 2.42 -11.55 23.57
C ALA A 423 2.23 -10.75 24.89
N ASN A 424 3.04 -11.01 25.92
CA ASN A 424 2.94 -10.33 27.23
C ASN A 424 4.04 -9.28 27.45
N ASP A 425 4.92 -9.08 26.48
CA ASP A 425 6.03 -8.14 26.62
C ASP A 425 5.58 -6.69 26.42
N VAL A 426 6.42 -5.77 26.92
CA VAL A 426 6.32 -4.35 26.63
C VAL A 426 7.43 -3.98 25.64
N VAL A 427 7.04 -3.53 24.46
CA VAL A 427 7.96 -3.10 23.40
C VAL A 427 8.00 -1.58 23.36
N ILE A 428 9.22 -1.03 23.39
CA ILE A 428 9.43 0.42 23.22
C ILE A 428 9.68 0.68 21.73
N LEU A 429 8.84 1.52 21.14
CA LEU A 429 9.01 1.98 19.76
C LEU A 429 9.39 3.46 19.76
N ASP A 430 10.59 3.73 19.27
CA ASP A 430 11.03 5.08 18.96
C ASP A 430 10.18 5.69 17.84
N VAL A 431 9.78 6.95 18.01
CA VAL A 431 8.94 7.68 17.06
C VAL A 431 9.52 9.05 16.73
N VAL A 432 9.42 9.42 15.45
CA VAL A 432 9.56 10.80 14.97
C VAL A 432 8.19 11.44 15.08
N LEU A 433 8.06 12.53 15.83
CA LEU A 433 6.80 13.26 15.91
C LEU A 433 6.53 14.00 14.59
N GLY A 434 5.28 14.03 14.15
CA GLY A 434 4.82 14.68 12.93
C GLY A 434 4.10 13.72 11.96
N PRO A 435 3.55 14.23 10.85
CA PRO A 435 3.51 15.64 10.46
C PRO A 435 2.42 16.46 11.18
N ARG A 436 1.49 15.82 11.90
CA ARG A 436 0.31 16.48 12.50
C ARG A 436 0.31 16.47 14.03
N THR A 437 1.47 16.48 14.66
CA THR A 437 1.54 16.62 16.14
C THR A 437 0.85 17.89 16.63
N ASP A 438 0.83 18.95 15.81
CA ASP A 438 0.11 20.20 16.07
C ASP A 438 -1.42 20.08 16.10
N TRP A 439 -2.00 18.95 15.68
CA TRP A 439 -3.43 18.67 15.77
C TRP A 439 -3.89 18.15 17.14
N PHE A 440 -2.94 17.84 18.04
CA PHE A 440 -3.23 17.23 19.33
C PHE A 440 -2.98 18.21 20.48
N THR A 441 -3.74 18.07 21.56
CA THR A 441 -3.50 18.85 22.79
C THR A 441 -2.18 18.39 23.44
N LYS A 442 -1.70 19.16 24.41
CA LYS A 442 -0.52 18.74 25.18
C LYS A 442 -0.81 17.45 25.93
N GLU A 443 -2.00 17.35 26.50
CA GLU A 443 -2.54 16.19 27.22
C GLU A 443 -2.69 14.98 26.29
N GLY A 444 -3.14 15.19 25.05
CA GLY A 444 -3.20 14.14 24.02
C GLY A 444 -1.81 13.61 23.66
N LEU A 445 -0.81 14.49 23.49
CA LEU A 445 0.57 14.09 23.23
C LEU A 445 1.20 13.35 24.43
N GLU A 446 0.95 13.82 25.65
CA GLU A 446 1.38 13.14 26.88
C GLU A 446 0.73 11.76 27.01
N THR A 447 -0.57 11.64 26.70
CA THR A 447 -1.28 10.36 26.68
C THR A 447 -0.63 9.39 25.69
N PHE A 448 -0.34 9.85 24.47
CA PHE A 448 0.33 9.06 23.43
C PHE A 448 1.67 8.49 23.91
N LEU A 449 2.51 9.33 24.53
CA LEU A 449 3.88 8.99 24.91
C LEU A 449 3.99 8.25 26.25
N GLN A 450 3.09 8.48 27.21
CA GLN A 450 3.20 7.91 28.56
C GLN A 450 2.41 6.61 28.73
N GLN A 451 1.28 6.48 28.03
CA GLN A 451 0.45 5.27 28.11
C GLN A 451 1.12 4.08 27.40
N ARG A 452 0.73 2.87 27.81
CA ARG A 452 1.02 1.64 27.07
C ARG A 452 -0.20 1.25 26.25
N TRP A 453 0.03 0.92 24.99
CA TRP A 453 -0.98 0.62 23.99
C TRP A 453 -1.00 -0.86 23.69
N LYS A 454 -2.14 -1.52 23.89
CA LYS A 454 -2.26 -2.96 23.60
C LYS A 454 -2.48 -3.19 22.11
N VAL A 455 -1.70 -4.09 21.51
CA VAL A 455 -1.97 -4.61 20.15
C VAL A 455 -3.26 -5.44 20.17
N THR A 456 -4.23 -5.08 19.33
CA THR A 456 -5.51 -5.79 19.26
C THR A 456 -5.53 -6.86 18.18
N ALA A 457 -6.51 -7.77 18.27
CA ALA A 457 -6.73 -8.85 17.30
C ALA A 457 -7.23 -8.36 15.94
N GLU A 458 -7.63 -7.09 15.82
CA GLU A 458 -8.09 -6.47 14.57
C GLU A 458 -6.92 -5.94 13.70
N SER A 459 -5.68 -6.24 14.10
CA SER A 459 -4.45 -5.86 13.40
C SER A 459 -4.23 -6.70 12.14
N SER A 460 -3.64 -6.10 11.12
CA SER A 460 -3.36 -6.74 9.82
C SER A 460 -2.08 -6.18 9.20
N ARG A 461 -1.74 -6.60 7.98
CA ARG A 461 -0.60 -6.04 7.22
C ARG A 461 -0.79 -4.57 6.81
N ALA A 462 -2.03 -4.06 6.80
CA ALA A 462 -2.30 -2.64 6.56
C ALA A 462 -1.98 -1.78 7.79
N GLY A 463 -2.14 -2.34 8.99
CA GLY A 463 -1.82 -1.64 10.22
C GLY A 463 -2.16 -2.40 11.48
N ILE A 464 -1.46 -2.03 12.55
CA ILE A 464 -1.65 -2.49 13.93
C ILE A 464 -2.66 -1.57 14.60
N ARG A 465 -3.77 -2.13 15.05
CA ARG A 465 -4.76 -1.40 15.83
C ARG A 465 -4.38 -1.46 17.29
N LEU A 466 -4.31 -0.29 17.92
CA LEU A 466 -3.83 -0.13 19.27
C LEU A 466 -4.98 0.34 20.17
N SER A 467 -5.11 -0.28 21.34
CA SER A 467 -6.10 0.11 22.35
C SER A 467 -5.42 0.61 23.62
N GLY A 468 -5.86 1.76 24.12
CA GLY A 468 -5.42 2.35 25.39
C GLY A 468 -6.60 2.70 26.29
N ASN A 469 -6.34 2.90 27.58
CA ASN A 469 -7.37 3.23 28.57
C ASN A 469 -7.90 4.66 28.38
N VAL A 470 -7.01 5.57 27.95
CA VAL A 470 -7.32 6.96 27.67
C VAL A 470 -7.16 7.21 26.17
N SER A 471 -8.17 7.82 25.56
CA SER A 471 -8.14 8.26 24.16
C SER A 471 -7.24 9.49 24.01
N ILE A 472 -6.47 9.54 22.91
CA ILE A 472 -5.68 10.71 22.56
C ILE A 472 -6.62 11.86 22.19
N GLU A 473 -6.47 12.99 22.87
CA GLU A 473 -7.27 14.19 22.64
C GLU A 473 -6.72 15.02 21.46
N ARG A 474 -7.62 15.38 20.53
CA ARG A 474 -7.33 16.33 19.46
C ARG A 474 -7.70 17.75 19.89
N LYS A 475 -7.06 18.76 19.30
CA LYS A 475 -7.42 20.17 19.54
C LYS A 475 -8.83 20.53 19.06
N ASP A 476 -9.25 19.90 17.97
CA ASP A 476 -10.61 20.01 17.43
C ASP A 476 -11.09 18.61 16.99
N ASP A 477 -11.98 18.02 17.78
CA ASP A 477 -12.55 16.71 17.52
C ASP A 477 -13.51 16.67 16.32
N LYS A 478 -13.90 17.82 15.76
CA LYS A 478 -14.77 17.91 14.57
C LYS A 478 -14.01 18.25 13.30
N ALA A 479 -12.73 18.62 13.41
CA ALA A 479 -11.93 18.98 12.26
C ALA A 479 -11.61 17.74 11.41
N GLU A 480 -11.95 17.82 10.13
CA GLU A 480 -11.58 16.85 9.11
C GLU A 480 -10.29 17.29 8.42
N LEU A 481 -9.33 16.38 8.31
CA LEU A 481 -8.09 16.62 7.58
C LEU A 481 -8.31 16.25 6.10
N PRO A 482 -8.07 17.17 5.14
CA PRO A 482 -8.00 16.80 3.73
C PRO A 482 -7.03 15.64 3.53
N SER A 483 -7.27 14.77 2.55
CA SER A 483 -6.40 13.60 2.35
C SER A 483 -4.94 14.02 2.11
N GLU A 484 -4.01 13.31 2.74
CA GLU A 484 -2.57 13.54 2.67
C GLU A 484 -1.83 12.21 2.45
N GLY A 485 -0.63 12.27 1.87
CA GLY A 485 0.24 11.09 1.75
C GLY A 485 0.63 10.54 3.12
N THR A 486 0.76 9.22 3.22
CA THR A 486 1.15 8.53 4.46
C THR A 486 2.31 7.58 4.21
N VAL A 487 2.94 7.09 5.28
CA VAL A 487 4.10 6.21 5.20
C VAL A 487 3.91 4.97 6.08
N THR A 488 4.66 3.91 5.76
CA THR A 488 4.84 2.79 6.68
C THR A 488 5.46 3.31 7.98
N GLY A 489 4.90 2.89 9.11
CA GLY A 489 5.26 3.39 10.44
C GLY A 489 4.42 4.58 10.92
N ALA A 490 3.63 5.23 10.07
CA ALA A 490 2.77 6.35 10.48
C ALA A 490 1.76 5.90 11.55
N ILE A 491 1.57 6.72 12.58
CA ILE A 491 0.65 6.48 13.68
C ILE A 491 -0.52 7.43 13.53
N GLN A 492 -1.56 6.94 12.87
CA GLN A 492 -2.78 7.67 12.62
C GLN A 492 -3.70 7.61 13.84
N VAL A 493 -4.32 8.74 14.21
CA VAL A 493 -5.24 8.80 15.35
C VAL A 493 -6.62 9.20 14.85
N PRO A 494 -7.60 8.27 14.73
CA PRO A 494 -8.99 8.56 14.39
C PRO A 494 -9.74 9.34 15.49
N HIS A 495 -11.00 9.71 15.26
CA HIS A 495 -11.83 10.50 16.21
C HIS A 495 -12.07 9.80 17.56
N ASN A 496 -11.96 8.47 17.62
CA ASN A 496 -12.06 7.74 18.87
C ASN A 496 -10.79 7.84 19.75
N GLY A 497 -9.73 8.48 19.23
CA GLY A 497 -8.43 8.64 19.92
C GLY A 497 -7.63 7.36 20.10
N GLN A 498 -8.01 6.25 19.42
CA GLN A 498 -7.32 4.96 19.48
C GLN A 498 -6.38 4.80 18.28
N PRO A 499 -5.06 4.75 18.46
CA PRO A 499 -4.11 4.80 17.35
C PRO A 499 -4.17 3.60 16.40
N VAL A 500 -3.82 3.84 15.15
CA VAL A 500 -3.53 2.81 14.14
C VAL A 500 -2.12 3.06 13.62
N LEU A 501 -1.22 2.11 13.86
CA LEU A 501 0.15 2.12 13.34
C LEU A 501 0.17 1.45 11.97
N PHE A 502 0.44 2.21 10.91
CA PHE A 502 0.47 1.73 9.53
C PHE A 502 1.67 0.83 9.27
N LEU A 503 1.40 -0.26 8.54
CA LEU A 503 2.35 -1.29 8.14
C LEU A 503 2.45 -1.32 6.60
N ALA A 504 3.17 -2.29 6.02
CA ALA A 504 3.51 -2.31 4.60
C ALA A 504 2.33 -2.13 3.63
N ASP A 505 1.14 -2.67 3.93
CA ASP A 505 -0.04 -2.60 3.04
C ASP A 505 -0.95 -1.39 3.39
N HIS A 506 -0.40 -0.35 4.00
CA HIS A 506 -1.15 0.86 4.35
C HIS A 506 -1.68 1.58 3.10
N PRO A 507 -2.82 2.30 3.19
CA PRO A 507 -3.29 3.10 2.06
C PRO A 507 -2.28 4.21 1.75
N LEU A 508 -2.15 4.56 0.47
CA LEU A 508 -1.23 5.62 0.02
C LEU A 508 -1.53 6.98 0.68
N THR A 509 -2.82 7.28 0.84
CA THR A 509 -3.32 8.54 1.40
C THR A 509 -4.34 8.30 2.50
N GLY A 510 -4.37 9.17 3.52
CA GLY A 510 -5.30 9.08 4.65
C GLY A 510 -5.90 10.45 5.02
N GLY A 511 -7.05 10.44 5.70
CA GLY A 511 -7.78 11.66 6.13
C GLY A 511 -7.82 11.88 7.64
N TYR A 512 -7.08 11.10 8.43
CA TYR A 512 -6.95 11.33 9.87
C TYR A 512 -5.52 11.80 10.18
N PRO A 513 -5.35 12.68 11.19
CA PRO A 513 -4.05 13.21 11.58
C PRO A 513 -3.11 12.10 12.06
N VAL A 514 -1.86 12.20 11.63
CA VAL A 514 -0.75 11.35 12.04
C VAL A 514 0.06 12.08 13.10
N ILE A 515 0.10 11.54 14.31
CA ILE A 515 0.77 12.18 15.47
C ILE A 515 2.30 12.02 15.42
N GLY A 516 2.78 10.95 14.79
CA GLY A 516 4.17 10.58 14.63
C GLY A 516 4.31 9.37 13.72
N ALA A 517 5.53 8.99 13.36
CA ALA A 517 5.84 7.73 12.70
C ALA A 517 6.93 6.96 13.47
N VAL A 518 6.83 5.64 13.50
CA VAL A 518 7.86 4.76 14.06
C VAL A 518 9.17 4.96 13.27
N ALA A 519 10.27 5.09 14.01
CA ALA A 519 11.60 5.22 13.42
C ALA A 519 11.95 3.99 12.58
N GLU A 520 12.64 4.20 11.46
CA GLU A 520 12.85 3.16 10.44
C GLU A 520 13.54 1.89 10.97
N TYR A 521 14.47 2.04 11.90
CA TYR A 521 15.19 0.94 12.53
C TYR A 521 14.32 0.05 13.43
N HIS A 522 13.08 0.46 13.73
CA HIS A 522 12.09 -0.37 14.43
C HIS A 522 11.00 -0.93 13.52
N LEU A 523 10.96 -0.61 12.22
CA LEU A 523 9.89 -1.09 11.34
C LEU A 523 9.85 -2.62 11.24
N ASP A 524 11.01 -3.27 11.15
CA ASP A 524 11.10 -4.74 11.14
C ASP A 524 10.48 -5.35 12.42
N LEU A 525 10.69 -4.71 13.57
CA LEU A 525 10.10 -5.12 14.85
C LEU A 525 8.58 -4.95 14.87
N THR A 526 8.04 -3.90 14.25
CA THR A 526 6.58 -3.71 14.15
C THR A 526 5.91 -4.86 13.39
N GLY A 527 6.59 -5.42 12.38
CA GLY A 527 6.19 -6.61 11.65
C GLY A 527 6.14 -7.88 12.50
N GLN A 528 6.60 -7.86 13.75
CA GLN A 528 6.68 -9.04 14.60
C GLN A 528 5.85 -8.93 15.87
N LEU A 529 5.08 -7.85 16.10
CA LEU A 529 4.31 -7.65 17.32
C LEU A 529 3.10 -8.60 17.41
N PRO A 530 3.08 -9.59 18.33
CA PRO A 530 1.90 -10.41 18.53
C PRO A 530 0.72 -9.63 19.11
N VAL A 531 -0.47 -10.21 18.97
CA VAL A 531 -1.68 -9.71 19.67
C VAL A 531 -1.45 -9.76 21.19
N ASN A 532 -1.95 -8.73 21.88
CA ASN A 532 -1.80 -8.45 23.31
C ASN A 532 -0.45 -7.85 23.75
N THR A 533 0.57 -7.82 22.89
CA THR A 533 1.81 -7.11 23.22
C THR A 533 1.51 -5.65 23.54
N MET A 534 2.19 -5.12 24.55
CA MET A 534 2.05 -3.72 24.94
C MET A 534 3.11 -2.89 24.24
N VAL A 535 2.72 -1.80 23.59
CA VAL A 535 3.60 -0.86 22.92
C VAL A 535 3.70 0.41 23.76
N HIS A 536 4.91 0.92 23.93
CA HIS A 536 5.17 2.22 24.54
C HIS A 536 5.97 3.08 23.56
N PHE A 537 5.50 4.29 23.27
CA PHE A 537 6.12 5.16 22.29
C PHE A 537 7.10 6.13 22.95
N ARG A 538 8.30 6.24 22.38
CA ARG A 538 9.33 7.17 22.85
C ARG A 538 9.69 8.13 21.74
N ALA A 539 9.37 9.42 21.91
CA ALA A 539 9.79 10.45 20.97
C ALA A 539 11.32 10.57 20.96
N ILE A 540 11.94 10.50 19.78
CA ILE A 540 13.40 10.66 19.65
C ILE A 540 13.84 12.12 19.70
N ALA A 541 12.93 13.04 19.39
CA ALA A 541 13.10 14.48 19.46
C ALA A 541 11.75 15.18 19.68
N PRO A 542 11.74 16.41 20.22
CA PRO A 542 10.55 17.26 20.20
C PRO A 542 10.08 17.53 18.78
N TRP A 543 8.78 17.78 18.61
CA TRP A 543 8.23 18.18 17.32
C TRP A 543 8.57 19.64 17.00
N SER A 544 9.03 19.89 15.77
CA SER A 544 9.17 21.22 15.19
C SER A 544 9.04 21.15 13.67
N GLU A 545 8.57 22.24 13.05
CA GLU A 545 8.63 22.37 11.59
C GLU A 545 10.08 22.45 11.11
N ILE A 546 10.36 21.85 9.96
CA ILE A 546 11.66 21.91 9.30
C ILE A 546 11.85 23.33 8.78
N GLN A 547 12.98 23.96 9.15
CA GLN A 547 13.31 25.30 8.69
C GLN A 547 14.15 25.21 7.40
N PRO A 548 13.73 25.86 6.29
CA PRO A 548 14.49 25.93 5.04
C PRO A 548 15.79 26.72 5.14
#